data_AF-A0A949A4E0-F1
#
_entry.id   AF-A0A949A4E0-F1
#
_cell.length_a   1.000
_cell.length_b   1.000
_cell.length_c   1.000
_cell.angle_alpha   90.00
_cell.angle_beta   90.00
_cell.angle_gamma   90.00
#
_symmetry.space_group_name_H-M   'P 1'
#
loop_
_entity.id
_entity.type
_entity.pdbx_description
1 polymer ?
#
loop_
_entity_poly.entity_id
_entity_poly.type
_entity_poly.pdbx_seq_one_letter_code
_entity_poly.pdbx_strand_id
1 'polypeptide(L)'
;MIDDYSFGRIVISGKVYSADLKIINNRVVADWWRKAGHVVDVDDVADILAAQPQYLVIGKGKPGLMRVSGELAAELQGRGIELLAEPTAGAVETFNRLVAAGYQVAAGFHLTC
;
A
#
# COMPACT_ATOMS: atom_id res chain seq x y z
N MET A 1 -1.44 -5.95 -12.30
CA MET A 1 -0.74 -4.65 -12.52
C MET A 1 0.67 -4.72 -11.97
N ILE A 2 0.85 -5.32 -10.80
CA ILE A 2 2.17 -5.67 -10.29
C ILE A 2 2.57 -6.98 -10.97
N ASP A 3 3.73 -7.00 -11.61
CA ASP A 3 4.22 -8.14 -12.38
C ASP A 3 5.07 -9.07 -11.51
N ASP A 4 5.82 -8.50 -10.56
CA ASP A 4 6.76 -9.25 -9.72
C ASP A 4 7.09 -8.48 -8.41
N TYR A 5 7.45 -9.23 -7.37
CA TYR A 5 7.94 -8.68 -6.10
C TYR A 5 9.03 -9.56 -5.49
N SER A 6 10.09 -8.90 -5.03
CA SER A 6 11.17 -9.50 -4.23
C SER A 6 11.63 -8.50 -3.16
N PHE A 7 12.43 -8.95 -2.19
CA PHE A 7 12.93 -8.04 -1.15
C PHE A 7 13.66 -6.83 -1.76
N GLY A 8 13.24 -5.62 -1.40
CA GLY A 8 13.78 -4.35 -1.92
C GLY A 8 13.44 -4.04 -3.37
N ARG A 9 12.52 -4.78 -4.01
CA ARG A 9 12.19 -4.59 -5.43
C ARG A 9 10.75 -4.98 -5.79
N ILE A 10 10.09 -4.14 -6.57
CA ILE A 10 8.77 -4.42 -7.13
C ILE A 10 8.74 -4.01 -8.61
N VAL A 11 8.05 -4.79 -9.44
CA VAL A 11 7.85 -4.51 -10.87
C VAL A 11 6.40 -4.20 -11.12
N ILE A 12 6.12 -3.04 -11.70
CA ILE A 12 4.76 -2.59 -11.98
C ILE A 12 4.70 -2.16 -13.45
N SER A 13 3.91 -2.89 -14.25
CA SER A 13 3.77 -2.66 -15.68
C SER A 13 5.11 -2.58 -16.42
N GLY A 14 6.01 -3.52 -16.12
CA GLY A 14 7.35 -3.63 -16.69
C GLY A 14 8.39 -2.69 -16.09
N LYS A 15 8.02 -1.74 -15.22
CA LYS A 15 8.95 -0.79 -14.59
C LYS A 15 9.37 -1.26 -13.21
N VAL A 16 10.68 -1.26 -12.97
CA VAL A 16 11.30 -1.65 -11.70
C VAL A 16 11.32 -0.46 -10.74
N TYR A 17 10.97 -0.73 -9.48
CA TYR A 17 11.09 0.19 -8.36
C TYR A 17 11.83 -0.50 -7.21
N SER A 18 12.71 0.25 -6.54
CA SER A 18 13.54 -0.25 -5.44
C SER A 18 13.35 0.53 -4.13
N ALA A 19 12.38 1.43 -4.10
CA ALA A 19 11.99 2.21 -2.94
C ALA A 19 10.51 1.98 -2.65
N ASP A 20 10.13 2.20 -1.40
CA ASP A 20 8.73 2.18 -0.96
C ASP A 20 7.89 3.09 -1.85
N LEU A 21 6.67 2.67 -2.15
CA LEU A 21 5.80 3.39 -3.08
C LEU A 21 4.34 3.23 -2.71
N LYS A 22 3.52 4.11 -3.28
CA LYS A 22 2.06 3.97 -3.30
C LYS A 22 1.56 3.74 -4.71
N ILE A 23 0.39 3.12 -4.81
CA ILE A 23 -0.40 3.03 -6.03
C ILE A 23 -1.76 3.68 -5.75
N ILE A 24 -2.11 4.71 -6.50
CA ILE A 24 -3.35 5.47 -6.33
C ILE A 24 -3.94 5.72 -7.70
N ASN A 25 -5.21 5.34 -7.91
CA ASN A 25 -5.89 5.49 -9.21
C ASN A 25 -5.04 4.94 -10.37
N ASN A 26 -4.50 3.74 -10.20
CA ASN A 26 -3.62 3.05 -11.16
C ASN A 26 -2.32 3.81 -11.51
N ARG A 27 -1.91 4.78 -10.69
CA ARG A 27 -0.65 5.53 -10.85
C ARG A 27 0.29 5.23 -9.70
N VAL A 28 1.56 5.03 -10.03
CA VAL A 28 2.61 4.86 -9.04
C VAL A 28 3.06 6.22 -8.51
N VAL A 29 2.99 6.39 -7.20
CA VAL A 29 3.63 7.47 -6.45
C VAL A 29 4.89 6.86 -5.81
N ALA A 30 6.04 7.09 -6.44
CA ALA A 30 7.31 6.58 -5.98
C ALA A 30 7.82 7.33 -4.75
N ASP A 31 8.86 6.78 -4.11
CA ASP A 31 9.59 7.40 -3.00
C ASP A 31 8.69 7.77 -1.82
N TRP A 32 7.80 6.84 -1.46
CA TRP A 32 6.87 7.03 -0.37
C TRP A 32 7.61 7.08 0.97
N TRP A 33 7.81 8.29 1.46
CA TRP A 33 8.40 8.56 2.76
C TRP A 33 7.33 8.57 3.85
N ARG A 34 7.63 7.92 4.98
CA ARG A 34 6.78 7.93 6.18
C ARG A 34 7.40 8.79 7.28
N LYS A 35 6.57 9.41 8.11
CA LYS A 35 7.02 10.16 9.29
C LYS A 35 7.81 9.29 10.27
N ALA A 36 7.41 8.03 10.43
CA ALA A 36 8.13 7.02 11.22
C ALA A 36 8.35 5.76 10.38
N GLY A 37 9.58 5.22 10.38
CA GLY A 37 9.97 4.14 9.47
C GLY A 37 9.07 2.89 9.50
N HIS A 38 8.54 2.53 10.68
CA HIS A 38 7.73 1.32 10.87
C HIS A 38 6.27 1.58 11.23
N VAL A 39 5.79 2.82 11.13
CA VAL A 39 4.37 3.15 11.35
C VAL A 39 3.87 3.97 10.17
N VAL A 40 2.77 3.53 9.57
CA VAL A 40 2.01 4.33 8.61
C VAL A 40 0.96 5.10 9.39
N ASP A 41 0.96 6.42 9.24
CA ASP A 41 -0.02 7.31 9.85
C ASP A 41 -0.86 8.06 8.82
N VAL A 42 -1.86 8.81 9.30
CA VAL A 42 -2.82 9.57 8.46
C VAL A 42 -2.11 10.45 7.44
N ASP A 43 -1.06 11.17 7.88
CA ASP A 43 -0.32 12.09 7.02
C ASP A 43 0.47 11.39 5.91
N ASP A 44 0.88 10.13 6.12
CA ASP A 44 1.66 9.38 5.13
C ASP A 44 0.80 8.97 3.92
N VAL A 45 -0.52 8.94 4.10
CA VAL A 45 -1.51 8.45 3.13
C VAL A 45 -2.62 9.47 2.83
N ALA A 46 -2.39 10.76 3.09
CA ALA A 46 -3.38 11.81 2.85
C ALA A 46 -3.88 11.85 1.38
N ASP A 47 -3.01 11.55 0.42
CA ASP A 47 -3.36 11.41 -1.00
C ASP A 47 -4.26 10.21 -1.28
N ILE A 48 -4.08 9.10 -0.57
CA ILE A 48 -4.98 7.95 -0.62
C ILE A 48 -6.35 8.31 -0.03
N LEU A 49 -6.37 8.98 1.11
CA LEU A 49 -7.63 9.42 1.75
C LEU A 49 -8.41 10.38 0.85
N ALA A 50 -7.71 11.28 0.14
CA ALA A 50 -8.32 12.17 -0.83
C ALA A 50 -8.89 11.43 -2.05
N ALA A 51 -8.26 10.33 -2.47
CA ALA A 51 -8.72 9.50 -3.58
C ALA A 51 -9.94 8.63 -3.25
N GLN A 52 -10.26 8.43 -1.97
CA GLN A 52 -11.41 7.65 -1.48
C GLN A 52 -11.58 6.28 -2.17
N PRO A 53 -10.57 5.40 -2.13
CA PRO A 53 -10.70 4.05 -2.65
C PRO A 53 -11.68 3.22 -1.82
N GLN A 54 -12.15 2.10 -2.35
CA GLN A 54 -12.91 1.11 -1.58
C GLN A 54 -11.99 0.33 -0.65
N TYR A 55 -10.77 0.01 -1.11
CA TYR A 55 -9.78 -0.76 -0.38
C TYR A 55 -8.45 0.00 -0.29
N LEU A 56 -7.83 -0.05 0.89
CA LEU A 56 -6.42 0.28 1.08
C LEU A 56 -5.65 -0.99 1.44
N VAL A 57 -4.71 -1.38 0.57
CA VAL A 57 -3.79 -2.49 0.82
C VAL A 57 -2.43 -1.96 1.31
N ILE A 58 -1.98 -2.40 2.49
CA ILE A 58 -0.67 -2.03 3.04
C ILE A 58 0.23 -3.26 3.08
N GLY A 59 1.31 -3.23 2.29
CA GLY A 59 2.42 -4.17 2.38
C GLY A 59 3.39 -3.76 3.48
N LYS A 60 3.49 -4.56 4.54
CA LYS A 60 4.22 -4.22 5.78
C LYS A 60 5.73 -4.50 5.75
N GLY A 61 6.29 -4.76 4.57
CA GLY A 61 7.65 -5.27 4.41
C GLY A 61 7.74 -6.78 4.62
N LYS A 62 8.98 -7.25 4.78
CA LYS A 62 9.36 -8.61 5.13
C LYS A 62 10.29 -8.55 6.35
N PRO A 63 9.90 -9.08 7.52
CA PRO A 63 8.83 -10.05 7.72
C PRO A 63 7.43 -9.46 7.97
N GLY A 64 7.23 -8.14 7.82
CA GLY A 64 5.90 -7.52 7.99
C GLY A 64 5.75 -6.78 9.31
N LEU A 65 6.81 -6.10 9.76
CA LEU A 65 6.90 -5.43 11.07
C LEU A 65 6.33 -4.00 11.07
N MET A 66 6.18 -3.39 9.89
CA MET A 66 5.50 -2.10 9.77
C MET A 66 4.05 -2.21 10.26
N ARG A 67 3.58 -1.22 10.99
CA ARG A 67 2.22 -1.16 11.55
C ARG A 67 1.45 -0.01 10.93
N VAL A 68 0.12 -0.13 10.95
CA VAL A 68 -0.78 0.98 10.67
C VAL A 68 -1.18 1.59 12.01
N SER A 69 -1.16 2.92 12.13
CA SER A 69 -1.57 3.59 13.36
C SER A 69 -3.06 3.34 13.65
N GLY A 70 -3.44 3.35 14.93
CA GLY A 70 -4.85 3.24 15.32
C GLY A 70 -5.68 4.42 14.81
N GLU A 71 -5.07 5.60 14.72
CA GLU A 71 -5.69 6.80 14.17
C GLU A 71 -6.02 6.64 12.69
N LEU A 72 -5.06 6.15 11.88
CA LEU A 72 -5.30 5.86 10.47
C LEU A 72 -6.37 4.77 10.30
N ALA A 73 -6.35 3.71 11.10
CA ALA A 73 -7.37 2.66 11.03
C ALA A 73 -8.79 3.22 11.32
N ALA A 74 -8.93 4.09 12.32
CA ALA A 74 -10.19 4.74 12.65
C ALA A 74 -10.66 5.69 11.54
N GLU A 75 -9.74 6.48 10.96
CA GLU A 75 -10.02 7.40 9.86
C GLU A 75 -10.50 6.66 8.60
N LEU A 76 -9.85 5.54 8.25
CA LEU A 76 -10.26 4.68 7.14
C LEU A 76 -11.66 4.11 7.37
N GLN A 77 -11.93 3.60 8.57
CA GLN A 77 -13.25 3.08 8.95
C GLN A 77 -14.33 4.17 8.85
N GLY A 78 -14.06 5.38 9.35
CA GLY A 78 -14.99 6.52 9.27
C GLY A 78 -15.32 6.95 7.85
N ARG A 79 -14.42 6.67 6.89
CA ARG A 79 -14.60 6.94 5.45
C ARG A 79 -15.15 5.75 4.68
N GLY A 80 -15.39 4.60 5.33
CA GLY A 80 -15.83 3.37 4.66
C GLY A 80 -14.76 2.74 3.77
N ILE A 81 -13.48 2.99 4.04
CA ILE A 81 -12.34 2.42 3.32
C ILE A 81 -11.90 1.16 4.07
N GLU A 82 -11.91 0.00 3.39
CA GLU A 82 -11.50 -1.26 4.00
C GLU A 82 -9.97 -1.40 3.99
N LEU A 83 -9.37 -1.59 5.17
CA LEU A 83 -7.92 -1.74 5.34
C LEU A 83 -7.51 -3.22 5.33
N LEU A 84 -6.58 -3.58 4.44
CA LEU A 84 -5.96 -4.90 4.36
C LEU A 84 -4.44 -4.76 4.54
N ALA A 85 -3.92 -5.15 5.71
CA ALA A 85 -2.51 -4.97 6.05
C ALA A 85 -1.79 -6.32 6.24
N GLU A 86 -0.89 -6.65 5.31
CA GLU A 86 -0.28 -7.99 5.19
C GLU A 86 1.24 -7.87 4.98
N PRO A 87 2.03 -8.95 5.16
CA PRO A 87 3.40 -8.98 4.62
C PRO A 87 3.38 -8.66 3.13
N THR A 88 4.39 -7.93 2.62
CA THR A 88 4.33 -7.35 1.27
C THR A 88 4.09 -8.38 0.16
N ALA A 89 4.57 -9.62 0.31
CA ALA A 89 4.26 -10.70 -0.63
C ALA A 89 2.76 -10.97 -0.76
N GLY A 90 2.05 -11.15 0.36
CA GLY A 90 0.60 -11.35 0.36
C GLY A 90 -0.16 -10.10 -0.08
N ALA A 91 0.30 -8.92 0.36
CA ALA A 91 -0.31 -7.65 -0.03
C ALA A 91 -0.30 -7.44 -1.56
N VAL A 92 0.77 -7.84 -2.24
CA VAL A 92 0.86 -7.77 -3.71
C VAL A 92 -0.18 -8.68 -4.38
N GLU A 93 -0.36 -9.90 -3.88
CA GLU A 93 -1.38 -10.84 -4.36
C GLU A 93 -2.79 -10.29 -4.13
N THR A 94 -3.07 -9.81 -2.91
CA THR A 94 -4.34 -9.20 -2.52
C THR A 94 -4.67 -7.99 -3.40
N PHE A 95 -3.72 -7.09 -3.63
CA PHE A 95 -3.89 -5.93 -4.50
C PHE A 95 -4.25 -6.34 -5.93
N ASN A 96 -3.46 -7.24 -6.54
CA ASN A 96 -3.71 -7.68 -7.91
C ASN A 96 -5.08 -8.35 -8.05
N ARG A 97 -5.50 -9.17 -7.07
CA ARG A 97 -6.81 -9.82 -7.05
C ARG A 97 -7.95 -8.81 -6.99
N LEU A 98 -7.89 -7.82 -6.11
CA LEU A 98 -8.93 -6.81 -5.96
C LEU A 98 -9.05 -5.92 -7.21
N VAL A 99 -7.91 -5.52 -7.79
CA VAL A 99 -7.89 -4.78 -9.06
C VAL A 99 -8.49 -5.61 -10.20
N ALA A 100 -8.15 -6.91 -10.29
CA ALA A 100 -8.72 -7.80 -11.30
C ALA A 100 -10.24 -8.01 -11.14
N ALA A 101 -10.76 -7.90 -9.91
CA ALA A 101 -12.20 -7.94 -9.61
C ALA A 101 -12.93 -6.61 -9.90
N GLY A 102 -12.22 -5.56 -10.32
CA GLY A 102 -12.80 -4.27 -10.70
C GLY A 102 -13.04 -3.30 -9.53
N TYR A 103 -12.48 -3.59 -8.35
CA TYR A 103 -12.58 -2.68 -7.22
C TYR A 103 -11.65 -1.46 -7.36
N GLN A 104 -12.02 -0.36 -6.71
CA GLN A 104 -11.15 0.81 -6.57
C GLN A 104 -10.20 0.58 -5.40
N VAL A 105 -8.92 0.35 -5.70
CA VAL A 105 -7.91 -0.05 -4.72
C VAL A 105 -6.77 0.95 -4.74
N ALA A 106 -6.40 1.44 -3.57
CA ALA A 106 -5.11 2.07 -3.36
C ALA A 106 -4.19 1.13 -2.58
N ALA A 107 -2.88 1.30 -2.74
CA ALA A 107 -1.90 0.52 -1.99
C ALA A 107 -0.71 1.35 -1.55
N GLY A 108 -0.08 0.92 -0.45
CA GLY A 108 1.24 1.37 -0.02
C GLY A 108 2.12 0.15 0.26
N PHE A 109 3.29 0.07 -0.36
CA PHE A 109 4.19 -1.07 -0.23
C PHE A 109 5.50 -0.64 0.40
N HIS A 110 5.78 -1.18 1.58
CA HIS A 110 7.12 -1.23 2.13
C HIS A 110 7.87 -2.43 1.54
N LEU A 111 9.04 -2.20 0.92
CA LEU A 111 9.76 -3.24 0.17
C LEU A 111 10.83 -3.94 1.01
N THR A 112 11.17 -3.41 2.17
CA THR A 112 12.23 -3.93 3.06
C THR A 112 11.68 -4.38 4.42
N CYS A 113 12.30 -4.02 5.55
CA CYS A 113 12.03 -4.57 6.89
C CYS A 113 11.38 -3.55 7.83
#